data_AF-A0A0E3ZM01-F1
#
_entry.id   AF-A0A0E3ZM01-F1
#
_cell.length_a   1.000
_cell.length_b   1.000
_cell.length_c   1.000
_cell.angle_alpha   90.00
_cell.angle_beta   90.00
_cell.angle_gamma   90.00
#
_symmetry.space_group_name_H-M   'P 1'
#
loop_
_entity.id
_entity.type
_entity.pdbx_description
1 polymer ?
#
loop_
_entity_poly.entity_id
_entity_poly.type
_entity_poly.pdbx_seq_one_letter_code
_entity_poly.pdbx_strand_id
1 'polypeptide(L)'
;MFLTPKPKVVIVILKEVLKAAREERGLRYEELAEAVCLKKWHIKELEEADTFLTFYTMAIKIQAAKRVAIYLGLSEHQFLSTNEEMG
;
A
#
# COMPACT_ATOMS: atom_id res chain seq x y z
N MET A 1 -32.20 -10.09 -21.73
CA MET A 1 -31.52 -9.19 -20.77
C MET A 1 -30.04 -9.51 -20.81
N PHE A 2 -29.21 -8.63 -21.37
CA PHE A 2 -27.76 -8.79 -21.29
C PHE A 2 -27.31 -8.27 -19.93
N LEU A 3 -26.73 -9.14 -19.11
CA LEU A 3 -26.03 -8.72 -17.90
C LEU A 3 -24.68 -8.16 -18.37
N THR A 4 -24.54 -6.84 -18.39
CA THR A 4 -23.22 -6.23 -18.57
C THR A 4 -22.37 -6.57 -17.35
N PRO A 5 -21.12 -7.05 -17.51
CA PRO A 5 -20.24 -7.28 -16.37
C PRO A 5 -20.07 -5.96 -15.60
N LYS A 6 -20.22 -6.03 -14.26
CA LYS A 6 -19.92 -4.87 -13.41
C LYS A 6 -18.41 -4.65 -13.43
N PRO A 7 -17.94 -3.41 -13.60
CA PRO A 7 -16.50 -3.12 -13.56
C PRO A 7 -15.92 -3.54 -12.22
N LYS A 8 -14.80 -4.26 -12.25
CA LYS A 8 -14.09 -4.65 -11.05
C LYS A 8 -13.11 -3.53 -10.70
N VAL A 9 -13.39 -2.82 -9.62
CA VAL A 9 -12.48 -1.79 -9.11
C VAL A 9 -11.31 -2.47 -8.41
N VAL A 10 -10.10 -2.26 -8.93
CA VAL A 10 -8.85 -2.76 -8.35
C VAL A 10 -8.15 -1.59 -7.66
N ILE A 11 -7.88 -1.73 -6.37
CA ILE A 11 -7.11 -0.76 -5.61
C ILE A 11 -5.62 -1.10 -5.73
N VAL A 12 -4.82 -0.11 -6.07
CA VAL A 12 -3.36 -0.20 -6.24
C VAL A 12 -2.69 0.71 -5.21
N ILE A 13 -1.68 0.19 -4.53
CA ILE A 13 -0.84 0.96 -3.60
C ILE A 13 0.35 1.53 -4.38
N LEU A 14 0.53 2.85 -4.33
CA LEU A 14 1.65 3.55 -4.96
C LEU A 14 2.88 3.46 -4.05
N LYS A 15 3.63 2.36 -4.19
CA LYS A 15 4.81 2.03 -3.37
C LYS A 15 5.84 3.16 -3.28
N GLU A 16 6.07 3.86 -4.40
CA GLU A 16 7.06 4.95 -4.48
C GLU A 16 6.67 6.16 -3.63
N VAL A 17 5.37 6.42 -3.45
CA VAL A 17 4.90 7.53 -2.60
C VAL A 17 5.17 7.23 -1.13
N LEU A 18 4.93 5.99 -0.70
CA LEU A 18 5.22 5.56 0.67
C LEU A 18 6.73 5.60 0.95
N LYS A 19 7.52 5.10 0.00
CA LYS A 19 8.98 5.09 0.08
C LYS A 19 9.57 6.50 0.17
N ALA A 20 9.17 7.39 -0.74
CA ALA A 20 9.63 8.78 -0.75
C ALA A 20 9.31 9.50 0.56
N ALA A 21 8.10 9.33 1.09
CA ALA A 21 7.70 9.96 2.35
C ALA A 21 8.46 9.40 3.57
N ARG A 22 8.83 8.11 3.56
CA ARG A 22 9.70 7.53 4.60
C ARG A 22 11.11 8.13 4.52
N GLU A 23 11.66 8.21 3.32
CA GLU A 23 13.03 8.70 3.08
C GLU A 23 13.15 10.20 3.40
N GLU A 24 12.15 11.01 3.07
CA GLU A 24 12.10 12.44 3.42
C GLU A 24 12.14 12.67 4.94
N ARG A 25 11.56 11.75 5.72
CA ARG A 25 11.61 11.77 7.18
C ARG A 25 12.88 11.15 7.78
N GLY A 26 13.80 10.65 6.95
CA GLY A 26 15.03 10.01 7.40
C GLY A 26 14.82 8.70 8.16
N LEU A 27 13.67 8.03 7.98
CA LEU A 27 13.32 6.83 8.74
C LEU A 27 13.87 5.55 8.10
N ARG A 28 14.48 4.69 8.91
CA ARG A 28 14.80 3.31 8.53
C ARG A 28 13.53 2.46 8.53
N TYR A 29 13.58 1.34 7.81
CA TYR A 29 12.47 0.39 7.74
C TYR A 29 12.02 -0.11 9.13
N GLU A 30 12.98 -0.39 10.02
CA GLU A 30 12.73 -0.86 11.38
C GLU A 30 12.05 0.21 12.25
N GLU A 31 12.45 1.47 12.11
CA GLU A 31 11.91 2.59 12.88
C GLU A 31 10.46 2.87 12.48
N LEU A 32 10.18 2.88 11.19
CA LEU A 32 8.82 3.00 10.69
C LEU A 32 7.98 1.79 11.12
N ALA A 33 8.51 0.58 10.97
CA ALA A 33 7.81 -0.65 11.35
C ALA A 33 7.41 -0.63 12.83
N GLU A 34 8.33 -0.30 13.73
CA GLU A 34 8.07 -0.20 15.16
C GLU A 34 6.97 0.83 15.46
N ALA A 35 7.06 2.02 14.85
CA ALA A 35 6.12 3.11 15.06
C ALA A 35 4.68 2.77 14.62
N VAL A 36 4.51 1.90 13.63
CA VAL A 36 3.19 1.45 13.16
C VAL A 36 2.85 0.02 13.56
N CYS A 37 3.58 -0.58 14.52
CA CYS A 37 3.41 -1.96 15.00
C CYS A 37 3.39 -3.01 13.87
N LEU A 38 4.32 -2.88 12.92
CA LEU A 38 4.60 -3.84 11.87
C LEU A 38 6.02 -4.40 12.03
N LYS A 39 6.39 -5.37 11.18
CA LYS A 39 7.77 -5.85 11.07
C LYS A 39 8.45 -5.17 9.88
N LYS A 40 9.77 -5.04 9.95
CA LYS A 40 10.62 -4.49 8.86
C LYS A 40 10.23 -5.02 7.48
N TRP A 41 9.99 -6.32 7.39
CA TRP A 41 9.66 -6.97 6.12
C TRP A 41 8.30 -6.55 5.56
N HIS A 42 7.32 -6.17 6.41
CA HIS A 42 6.05 -5.60 5.93
C HIS A 42 6.28 -4.27 5.22
N ILE A 43 7.15 -3.41 5.77
CA ILE A 43 7.47 -2.12 5.15
C ILE A 43 8.18 -2.33 3.82
N LYS A 44 9.16 -3.23 3.78
CA LYS A 44 9.82 -3.62 2.54
C LYS A 44 8.84 -4.17 1.50
N GLU A 45 7.89 -5.00 1.91
CA GLU A 45 6.87 -5.51 0.99
C GLU A 45 6.00 -4.38 0.42
N LEU A 46 5.63 -3.38 1.23
CA LEU A 46 4.85 -2.24 0.76
C LEU A 46 5.61 -1.32 -0.20
N GLU A 47 6.93 -1.19 -0.03
CA GLU A 47 7.77 -0.24 -0.78
C GLU A 47 8.49 -0.87 -1.98
N GLU A 48 8.83 -2.16 -1.93
CA GLU A 48 9.73 -2.80 -2.90
C GLU A 48 9.05 -3.93 -3.69
N ALA A 49 8.03 -4.60 -3.14
CA ALA A 49 7.52 -5.82 -3.77
C ALA A 49 6.61 -5.53 -4.96
N ASP A 50 6.99 -6.04 -6.14
CA ASP A 50 6.15 -6.01 -7.34
C ASP A 50 5.17 -7.19 -7.42
N THR A 51 5.52 -8.33 -6.81
CA THR A 51 4.78 -9.61 -6.70
C THR A 51 5.87 -10.64 -6.31
N PHE A 52 5.77 -11.47 -5.28
CA PHE A 52 5.31 -12.87 -5.37
C PHE A 52 5.39 -13.61 -4.01
N LEU A 53 5.76 -12.95 -2.91
CA LEU A 53 5.81 -13.55 -1.57
C LEU A 53 4.95 -12.75 -0.61
N THR A 54 3.65 -12.76 -0.88
CA THR A 54 2.70 -11.94 -0.13
C THR A 54 2.06 -12.78 0.96
N PHE A 55 2.37 -12.50 2.24
CA PHE A 55 1.64 -13.11 3.36
C PHE A 55 0.20 -12.58 3.45
N TYR A 56 -0.06 -11.44 2.80
CA TYR A 56 -1.29 -10.67 2.92
C TYR A 56 -2.15 -10.66 1.66
N THR A 57 -3.46 -10.81 1.87
CA THR A 57 -4.46 -10.43 0.87
C THR A 57 -4.36 -8.92 0.59
N MET A 58 -4.83 -8.48 -0.58
CA MET A 58 -4.80 -7.05 -0.94
C MET A 58 -5.49 -6.17 0.12
N ALA A 59 -6.57 -6.66 0.75
CA ALA A 59 -7.25 -5.94 1.82
C ALA A 59 -6.34 -5.68 3.03
N ILE A 60 -5.54 -6.68 3.44
CA ILE A 60 -4.61 -6.53 4.55
C ILE A 60 -3.45 -5.60 4.15
N LYS A 61 -2.97 -5.68 2.90
CA LYS A 61 -1.97 -4.74 2.37
C LYS A 61 -2.45 -3.30 2.42
N ILE A 62 -3.69 -3.04 2.00
CA ILE A 62 -4.29 -1.70 2.04
C ILE A 62 -4.37 -1.19 3.49
N GLN A 63 -4.78 -2.03 4.45
CA GLN A 63 -4.81 -1.62 5.85
C GLN A 63 -3.42 -1.30 6.42
N ALA A 64 -2.42 -2.12 6.09
CA ALA A 64 -1.03 -1.85 6.48
C ALA A 64 -0.52 -0.54 5.83
N ALA A 65 -0.77 -0.34 4.54
CA ALA A 65 -0.41 0.88 3.82
C ALA A 65 -1.09 2.12 4.40
N LYS A 66 -2.37 2.05 4.78
CA LYS A 66 -3.08 3.14 5.47
C LYS A 66 -2.41 3.53 6.79
N ARG A 67 -2.02 2.55 7.61
CA ARG A 67 -1.30 2.82 8.87
C ARG A 67 0.04 3.50 8.63
N VAL A 68 0.81 3.00 7.66
CA VAL A 68 2.09 3.59 7.25
C VAL A 68 1.89 5.02 6.74
N ALA A 69 0.95 5.22 5.81
CA ALA A 69 0.66 6.52 5.22
C ALA A 69 0.23 7.56 6.25
N ILE A 70 -0.66 7.20 7.19
CA ILE A 70 -1.09 8.08 8.27
C ILE A 70 0.11 8.53 9.11
N TYR A 71 0.99 7.60 9.47
CA TYR A 71 2.20 7.94 10.21
C TYR A 71 3.13 8.87 9.40
N LEU A 72 3.24 8.64 8.09
CA LEU A 72 3.99 9.47 7.15
C LEU A 72 3.29 10.78 6.76
N GLY A 73 2.10 11.07 7.30
CA GLY A 73 1.36 12.31 7.04
C GLY A 73 0.73 12.37 5.64
N LEU A 74 0.55 11.21 5.01
CA LEU A 74 -0.08 11.07 3.70
C LEU A 74 -1.57 10.77 3.85
N SER A 75 -2.36 11.31 2.94
CA SER A 75 -3.77 11.00 2.77
C SER A 75 -3.99 9.89 1.74
N GLU A 76 -5.14 9.21 1.80
CA GLU A 76 -5.40 8.02 0.98
C GLU A 76 -5.25 8.25 -0.53
N HIS A 77 -5.68 9.40 -1.05
CA HIS A 77 -5.60 9.71 -2.48
C HIS A 77 -4.16 9.91 -2.98
N GLN A 78 -3.19 10.11 -2.08
CA GLN A 78 -1.79 10.27 -2.46
C GLN A 78 -1.11 8.92 -2.73
N PHE A 79 -1.56 7.84 -2.08
CA PHE A 79 -0.91 6.53 -2.18
C PHE A 79 -1.83 5.39 -2.63
N LEU A 80 -3.14 5.60 -2.74
CA LEU A 80 -4.09 4.64 -3.29
C LEU A 80 -4.63 5.14 -4.63
N SER A 81 -4.51 4.31 -5.66
CA SER A 81 -5.13 4.51 -6.97
C SER A 81 -6.19 3.44 -7.21
N THR A 82 -7.25 3.81 -7.92
CA THR A 82 -8.27 2.87 -8.39
C THR A 82 -8.11 2.66 -9.88
N ASN A 83 -7.85 1.42 -10.30
CA ASN A 83 -7.90 1.01 -11.69
C ASN A 83 -9.22 0.30 -11.96
N GLU A 84 -9.88 0.66 -13.05
CA GLU A 84 -11.05 -0.05 -13.54
C GLU A 84 -10.58 -1.13 -14.52
N GLU A 85 -10.64 -2.40 -14.10
CA GLU A 85 -10.47 -3.49 -15.04
C GLU A 85 -11.82 -3.76 -15.71
N MET A 86 -11.89 -3.48 -17.02
CA MET A 86 -13.00 -3.95 -17.85
C MET A 86 -12.84 -5.46 -18.03
N GLY A 87 -13.63 -6.23 -17.29
CA GLY A 87 -13.70 -7.69 -17.41
C GLY A 87 -14.56 -8.15 -18.58
#